data_AF-W0J341-F1
#
_entry.id   AF-W0J341-F1
#
_cell.length_a   1.000
_cell.length_b   1.000
_cell.length_c   1.000
_cell.angle_alpha   90.00
_cell.angle_beta   90.00
_cell.angle_gamma   90.00
#
_symmetry.space_group_name_H-M   'P 1'
#
loop_
_entity.id
_entity.type
_entity.pdbx_description
1 polymer ?
#
loop_
_entity_poly.entity_id
_entity_poly.type
_entity_poly.pdbx_seq_one_letter_code
_entity_poly.pdbx_strand_id
1 'polypeptide(L)'
;MPDRSAYKPVFTDSAVEFFVRLTKRKQRTILDRSHELAADPFLLPDFQTIDASGREISHLVIDNFIFDFWVDHAAKQVVITEIDRVE
;
A
#
# COMPACT_ATOMS: atom_id res chain seq x y z
N MET A 1 8.97 24.64 -12.39
CA MET A 1 8.94 24.10 -11.02
C MET A 1 9.64 22.76 -11.06
N PRO A 2 10.64 22.47 -10.22
CA PRO A 2 11.31 21.18 -10.27
C PRO A 2 10.28 20.12 -9.85
N ASP A 3 10.21 19.06 -10.66
CA ASP A 3 9.31 17.93 -10.47
C ASP A 3 9.56 17.30 -9.10
N ARG A 4 8.72 17.64 -8.11
CA ARG A 4 8.62 16.86 -6.88
C ARG A 4 7.95 15.55 -7.29
N SER A 5 8.73 14.63 -7.84
CA SER A 5 8.23 13.30 -8.19
C SER A 5 7.68 12.67 -6.92
N ALA A 6 6.36 12.76 -6.77
CA ALA A 6 5.60 12.17 -5.68
C ALA A 6 5.72 10.65 -5.80
N TYR A 7 5.70 9.95 -4.65
CA TYR A 7 5.70 8.50 -4.70
C TYR A 7 4.43 8.04 -5.41
N LYS A 8 4.49 6.85 -6.01
CA LYS A 8 3.33 6.24 -6.66
C LYS A 8 2.99 4.91 -6.00
N PRO A 9 1.69 4.61 -5.78
CA PRO A 9 1.31 3.29 -5.36
C PRO A 9 1.50 2.30 -6.53
N VAL A 10 2.06 1.15 -6.22
CA VAL A 10 2.20 0.01 -7.13
C VAL A 10 1.63 -1.21 -6.42
N PHE A 11 0.85 -2.02 -7.11
CA PHE A 11 0.21 -3.21 -6.54
C PHE A 11 0.86 -4.46 -7.13
N THR A 12 1.12 -5.44 -6.27
CA THR A 12 1.47 -6.80 -6.70
C THR A 12 0.25 -7.54 -7.26
N ASP A 13 0.50 -8.67 -7.90
CA ASP A 13 -0.57 -9.53 -8.42
C ASP A 13 -1.54 -9.97 -7.30
N SER A 14 -1.04 -10.37 -6.13
CA SER A 14 -1.87 -10.76 -4.98
C SER A 14 -2.81 -9.64 -4.53
N ALA A 15 -2.30 -8.41 -4.39
CA ALA A 15 -3.13 -7.25 -4.02
C ALA A 15 -4.18 -6.94 -5.10
N VAL A 16 -3.82 -7.08 -6.39
CA VAL A 16 -4.75 -6.89 -7.51
C VAL A 16 -5.85 -7.96 -7.51
N GLU A 17 -5.51 -9.23 -7.26
CA GLU A 17 -6.48 -10.33 -7.19
C GLU A 17 -7.56 -10.10 -6.13
N PHE A 18 -7.19 -9.59 -4.96
CA PHE A 18 -8.14 -9.19 -3.94
C PHE A 18 -8.98 -7.99 -4.41
N PHE A 19 -8.31 -6.94 -4.90
CA PHE A 19 -8.92 -5.68 -5.33
C PHE A 19 -10.04 -5.88 -6.37
N VAL A 20 -9.80 -6.70 -7.40
CA VAL A 20 -10.76 -6.87 -8.51
C VAL A 20 -12.05 -7.58 -8.08
N ARG A 21 -12.03 -8.31 -6.96
CA ARG A 21 -13.20 -9.03 -6.41
C ARG A 21 -14.14 -8.12 -5.62
N LEU A 22 -13.74 -6.90 -5.32
CA LEU A 22 -14.52 -5.96 -4.52
C LEU A 22 -15.54 -5.19 -5.35
N THR A 23 -16.54 -4.60 -4.67
CA THR A 23 -17.47 -3.67 -5.31
C THR A 23 -16.74 -2.40 -5.76
N LYS A 24 -17.26 -1.70 -6.76
CA LYS A 24 -16.66 -0.44 -7.27
C LYS A 24 -16.43 0.60 -6.19
N ARG A 25 -17.33 0.68 -5.20
CA ARG A 25 -17.17 1.58 -4.05
C ARG A 25 -15.95 1.23 -3.21
N LYS A 26 -15.76 -0.05 -2.89
CA LYS A 26 -14.60 -0.52 -2.11
C LYS A 26 -13.30 -0.41 -2.90
N GLN A 27 -13.33 -0.69 -4.20
CA GLN A 27 -12.20 -0.44 -5.10
C GLN A 27 -11.78 1.04 -5.04
N ARG A 28 -12.74 1.97 -5.12
CA ARG A 28 -12.44 3.41 -5.02
C ARG A 28 -11.81 3.77 -3.69
N THR A 29 -12.35 3.27 -2.57
CA THR A 29 -11.75 3.46 -1.24
C THR A 29 -10.30 3.01 -1.19
N ILE A 30 -10.00 1.79 -1.67
CA ILE A 30 -8.62 1.29 -1.70
C ILE A 30 -7.71 2.19 -2.52
N LEU A 31 -8.11 2.57 -3.73
CA LEU A 31 -7.30 3.45 -4.58
C LEU A 31 -7.02 4.79 -3.91
N ASP A 32 -8.04 5.40 -3.30
CA ASP A 32 -7.89 6.68 -2.61
C ASP A 32 -6.90 6.54 -1.43
N ARG A 33 -6.99 5.47 -0.62
CA ARG A 33 -6.03 5.20 0.47
C ARG A 33 -4.62 4.91 -0.01
N SER A 34 -4.46 4.18 -1.11
CA SER A 34 -3.14 3.92 -1.70
C SER A 34 -2.47 5.20 -2.19
N HIS A 35 -3.25 6.16 -2.70
CA HIS A 35 -2.73 7.47 -3.07
C HIS A 35 -2.35 8.31 -1.85
N GLU A 36 -3.13 8.25 -0.76
CA GLU A 36 -2.78 8.90 0.50
C GLU A 36 -1.47 8.33 1.09
N LEU A 37 -1.30 7.01 1.07
CA LEU A 37 -0.05 6.34 1.48
C LEU A 37 1.15 6.80 0.64
N ALA A 38 0.97 6.93 -0.67
CA ALA A 38 2.02 7.43 -1.55
C ALA A 38 2.28 8.94 -1.38
N ALA A 39 1.33 9.70 -0.84
CA ALA A 39 1.55 11.12 -0.52
C ALA A 39 2.41 11.28 0.75
N ASP A 40 2.36 10.32 1.68
CA ASP A 40 3.14 10.30 2.91
C ASP A 40 3.85 8.94 3.14
N PRO A 41 4.95 8.66 2.42
CA PRO A 41 5.66 7.38 2.49
C PRO A 41 6.45 7.17 3.79
N PHE A 42 6.46 8.14 4.70
CA PHE A 42 7.11 8.05 6.01
C PHE A 42 6.11 7.87 7.15
N LEU A 43 4.85 7.62 6.80
CA LEU A 43 3.80 7.33 7.76
C LEU A 43 4.19 6.11 8.61
N LEU A 44 4.02 6.25 9.92
CA LEU A 44 4.34 5.18 10.88
C LEU A 44 3.30 4.05 10.75
N PRO A 45 3.72 2.80 10.45
CA PRO A 45 2.80 1.67 10.38
C PRO A 45 2.33 1.22 11.76
N ASP A 46 1.26 0.43 11.81
CA ASP A 46 0.76 -0.16 13.06
C ASP A 46 1.73 -1.21 13.60
N PHE A 47 2.30 -2.02 12.69
CA PHE A 47 3.38 -2.94 12.99
C PHE A 47 4.18 -3.28 11.74
N GLN A 48 5.32 -3.95 11.93
CA GLN A 48 6.23 -4.34 10.86
C GLN A 48 6.62 -5.81 11.01
N THR A 49 6.81 -6.49 9.88
CA THR A 49 7.34 -7.85 9.83
C THR A 49 8.49 -7.94 8.83
N ILE A 50 9.20 -9.06 8.84
CA ILE A 50 10.24 -9.35 7.86
C ILE A 50 9.74 -10.52 7.01
N ASP A 51 9.68 -10.32 5.69
CA ASP A 51 9.28 -11.38 4.77
C ASP A 51 10.40 -12.43 4.57
N ALA A 52 10.09 -13.48 3.82
CA ALA A 52 11.05 -14.56 3.54
C ALA A 52 12.30 -14.10 2.76
N SER A 53 12.25 -12.94 2.11
CA SER A 53 13.38 -12.34 1.40
C SER A 53 14.24 -11.43 2.28
N GLY A 54 13.87 -11.25 3.55
CA GLY A 54 14.54 -10.33 4.47
C GLY A 54 14.08 -8.88 4.33
N ARG A 55 13.00 -8.61 3.58
CA ARG A 55 12.45 -7.27 3.39
C ARG A 55 11.51 -6.92 4.54
N GLU A 56 11.63 -5.70 5.03
CA GLU A 56 10.71 -5.14 6.02
C GLU A 56 9.38 -4.77 5.35
N ILE A 57 8.30 -5.40 5.80
CA ILE A 57 6.92 -5.14 5.38
C ILE A 57 6.23 -4.36 6.49
N SER A 58 5.66 -3.24 6.11
CA SER A 58 4.84 -2.37 6.96
C SER A 58 3.38 -2.77 6.82
N HIS A 59 2.70 -2.91 7.96
CA HIS A 59 1.29 -3.25 8.03
C HIS A 59 0.52 -2.06 8.57
N LEU A 60 -0.50 -1.64 7.85
CA LEU A 60 -1.30 -0.48 8.22
C LEU A 60 -2.78 -0.75 8.05
N VAL A 61 -3.52 -0.50 9.12
CA VAL A 61 -4.97 -0.62 9.19
C VAL A 61 -5.59 0.73 8.87
N ILE A 62 -6.29 0.81 7.74
CA ILE A 62 -7.07 2.00 7.37
C ILE A 62 -8.49 1.58 7.02
N ASP A 63 -9.46 2.28 7.63
CA ASP A 63 -10.88 1.95 7.55
C ASP A 63 -11.14 0.50 8.01
N ASN A 64 -11.44 -0.41 7.07
CA ASN A 64 -11.67 -1.84 7.33
C ASN A 64 -10.72 -2.72 6.51
N PHE A 65 -9.57 -2.18 6.11
CA PHE A 65 -8.57 -2.89 5.32
C PHE A 65 -7.22 -2.85 6.00
N ILE A 66 -6.46 -3.93 5.80
CA ILE A 66 -5.05 -4.02 6.15
C ILE A 66 -4.27 -3.85 4.85
N PHE A 67 -3.34 -2.91 4.82
CA PHE A 67 -2.41 -2.70 3.74
C PHE A 67 -1.03 -3.16 4.16
N ASP A 68 -0.51 -4.15 3.43
CA ASP A 68 0.86 -4.60 3.57
C ASP A 68 1.68 -3.94 2.47
N PHE A 69 2.73 -3.22 2.84
CA PHE A 69 3.51 -2.46 1.88
C PHE A 69 4.97 -2.27 2.31
N TRP A 70 5.79 -1.89 1.35
CA TRP A 70 7.13 -1.38 1.60
C TRP A 70 7.41 -0.23 0.64
N VAL A 71 8.42 0.58 0.96
CA VAL A 71 8.74 1.79 0.21
C VAL A 71 10.05 1.61 -0.57
N ASP A 72 9.97 1.70 -1.89
CA ASP A 72 11.15 1.84 -2.74
C ASP A 72 11.50 3.33 -2.87
N HIS A 73 12.44 3.79 -2.06
CA HIS A 73 12.89 5.18 -2.11
C HIS A 73 13.64 5.53 -3.40
N ALA A 74 14.30 4.57 -4.05
CA ALA A 74 15.04 4.81 -5.29
C ALA A 74 14.07 4.98 -6.48
N ALA A 75 13.04 4.13 -6.56
CA ALA A 75 12.01 4.21 -7.58
C ALA A 75 10.89 5.22 -7.25
N LYS A 76 10.86 5.73 -6.02
CA LYS A 76 9.76 6.54 -5.45
C LYS A 76 8.42 5.82 -5.58
N GLN A 77 8.35 4.62 -5.02
CA GLN A 77 7.15 3.80 -5.06
C GLN A 77 6.76 3.34 -3.66
N VAL A 78 5.46 3.28 -3.41
CA VAL A 78 4.88 2.53 -2.29
C VAL A 78 4.33 1.25 -2.90
N VAL A 79 4.99 0.13 -2.61
CA VAL A 79 4.66 -1.16 -3.19
C VAL A 79 3.74 -1.88 -2.23
N ILE A 80 2.46 -1.95 -2.57
CA ILE A 80 1.42 -2.65 -1.84
C ILE A 80 1.47 -4.12 -2.23
N THR A 81 1.90 -4.96 -1.29
CA THR A 81 2.13 -6.38 -1.49
C THR A 81 0.89 -7.22 -1.24
N GLU A 82 0.03 -6.80 -0.31
CA GLU A 82 -1.19 -7.50 0.04
C GLU A 82 -2.24 -6.51 0.58
N ILE A 83 -3.51 -6.86 0.40
CA ILE A 83 -4.64 -6.12 0.97
C ILE A 83 -5.63 -7.13 1.52
N ASP A 84 -5.99 -6.96 2.79
CA ASP A 84 -6.97 -7.80 3.47
C ASP A 84 -8.05 -7.00 4.17
N ARG A 85 -9.09 -7.69 4.64
CA ARG A 85 -10.11 -7.07 5.51
C ARG A 85 -9.72 -7.26 6.96
N VAL A 86 -10.00 -6.25 7.77
CA VAL A 86 -10.09 -6.42 9.21
C VAL A 86 -11.34 -7.26 9.50
N GLU A 87 -11.19 -8.42 10.14
CA GLU A 87 -12.30 -9.28 10.56
C GLU A 87 -13.13 -8.68 11.70
#